data_AF-A0A6N7SBE8-F1
#
_entry.id   AF-A0A6N7SBE8-F1
#
_cell.length_a   1.000
_cell.length_b   1.000
_cell.length_c   1.000
_cell.angle_alpha   90.00
_cell.angle_beta   90.00
_cell.angle_gamma   90.00
#
_symmetry.space_group_name_H-M   'P 1'
#
loop_
_entity.id
_entity.type
_entity.pdbx_description
1 polymer ?
#
loop_
_entity_poly.entity_id
_entity_poly.type
_entity_poly.pdbx_seq_one_letter_code
_entity_poly.pdbx_strand_id
1 'polypeptide(L)'
;MDFKKQAEKIVQNVTQAAEKGTELAKDKLDQTKRQIELKRQLKTYEDMLNTAYLEIGRTYASAREENRDMPDVENWLEQVRTSQATISELQRQLAVLKNIE
;
A
#
# COMPACT_ATOMS: atom_id res chain seq x y z
N MET A 1 17.84 5.95 -55.27
CA MET A 1 18.27 5.72 -53.87
C MET A 1 17.06 5.96 -52.99
N ASP A 2 16.48 4.95 -52.33
CA ASP A 2 15.55 5.24 -51.21
C ASP A 2 15.16 4.02 -50.36
N PHE A 3 15.35 2.79 -50.85
CA PHE A 3 15.01 1.57 -50.09
C PHE A 3 15.80 1.45 -48.77
N LYS A 4 17.08 1.84 -48.78
CA LYS A 4 17.94 1.77 -47.60
C LYS A 4 17.50 2.73 -46.49
N LYS A 5 17.08 3.95 -46.85
CA LYS A 5 16.53 4.95 -45.92
C LYS A 5 15.16 4.56 -45.39
N GLN A 6 14.30 3.95 -46.21
CA GLN A 6 13.00 3.44 -45.75
C GLN A 6 13.16 2.27 -44.79
N ALA A 7 14.07 1.34 -45.07
CA ALA A 7 14.35 0.21 -44.18
C ALA A 7 14.92 0.68 -42.82
N GLU A 8 15.85 1.63 -42.83
CA GLU A 8 16.40 2.22 -41.59
C GLU A 8 15.32 2.92 -40.75
N LYS A 9 14.39 3.65 -41.38
CA LYS A 9 13.25 4.28 -40.68
C LYS A 9 12.29 3.26 -40.07
N ILE A 10 12.00 2.18 -40.78
CA ILE A 10 11.13 1.12 -40.27
C ILE A 10 11.77 0.42 -39.09
N VAL A 11 13.06 0.08 -39.18
CA VAL A 11 13.81 -0.54 -38.09
C VAL A 11 13.84 0.38 -36.87
N GLN A 12 14.18 1.67 -37.03
CA GLN A 12 14.15 2.63 -35.91
C GLN A 12 12.77 2.76 -35.26
N ASN A 13 11.70 2.82 -36.06
CA ASN A 13 10.34 2.91 -35.53
C ASN A 13 9.92 1.64 -34.77
N VAL A 14 10.32 0.47 -35.26
CA VAL A 14 10.05 -0.82 -34.60
C VAL A 14 10.85 -0.94 -33.30
N THR A 15 12.13 -0.54 -33.30
CA THR A 15 12.96 -0.54 -32.09
C THR A 15 12.41 0.42 -31.05
N GLN A 16 12.05 1.64 -31.42
CA GLN A 16 11.44 2.60 -30.49
C GLN A 16 10.06 2.16 -29.99
N ALA A 17 9.25 1.50 -30.83
CA ALA A 17 7.97 0.95 -30.41
C ALA A 17 8.15 -0.23 -29.44
N ALA A 18 9.16 -1.07 -29.67
CA ALA A 18 9.53 -2.16 -28.77
C ALA A 18 10.06 -1.62 -27.43
N GLU A 19 10.96 -0.64 -27.46
CA GLU A 19 11.49 0.03 -26.26
C GLU A 19 10.37 0.66 -25.44
N LYS A 20 9.49 1.45 -26.07
CA LYS A 20 8.32 2.03 -25.39
C LYS A 20 7.36 0.96 -24.86
N GLY A 21 7.16 -0.13 -25.60
CA GLY A 21 6.33 -1.26 -25.14
C GLY A 21 6.91 -1.93 -23.90
N THR A 22 8.24 -2.10 -23.86
CA THR A 22 8.94 -2.68 -22.69
C THR A 22 8.97 -1.73 -21.49
N GLU A 23 9.14 -0.43 -21.71
CA GLU A 23 9.09 0.59 -20.65
C GLU A 23 7.70 0.66 -20.02
N LEU A 24 6.64 0.71 -20.84
CA LEU A 24 5.26 0.70 -20.35
C LEU A 24 4.91 -0.57 -19.57
N ALA A 25 5.42 -1.73 -20.02
CA ALA A 25 5.23 -2.99 -19.30
C ALA A 25 5.96 -2.98 -17.94
N LYS A 26 7.17 -2.43 -17.90
CA LYS A 26 7.96 -2.28 -16.68
C LYS A 26 7.28 -1.32 -15.70
N ASP A 27 6.80 -0.17 -16.17
CA ASP A 27 6.11 0.82 -15.35
C ASP A 27 4.82 0.23 -14.72
N LYS A 28 4.05 -0.55 -15.49
CA LYS A 28 2.87 -1.27 -14.96
C LYS A 28 3.23 -2.31 -13.92
N LEU A 29 4.33 -3.04 -14.11
CA LEU A 29 4.81 -4.02 -13.14
C LEU A 29 5.29 -3.33 -11.85
N ASP A 30 6.01 -2.23 -11.96
CA ASP A 30 6.47 -1.44 -10.81
C ASP A 30 5.28 -0.82 -10.04
N GLN A 31 4.27 -0.31 -10.75
CA GLN A 31 3.01 0.14 -10.15
C GLN A 31 2.28 -1.00 -9.43
N THR A 32 2.15 -2.17 -10.06
CA THR A 32 1.50 -3.35 -9.45
C THR A 32 2.25 -3.80 -8.20
N LYS A 33 3.58 -3.86 -8.26
CA LYS A 33 4.43 -4.20 -7.11
C LYS A 33 4.23 -3.21 -5.97
N ARG A 34 4.17 -1.91 -6.28
CA ARG A 34 3.91 -0.86 -5.27
C ARG A 34 2.51 -1.01 -4.65
N GLN A 35 1.49 -1.31 -5.45
CA GLN A 35 0.13 -1.57 -4.94
C GLN A 35 0.09 -2.79 -4.01
N ILE A 36 0.78 -3.89 -4.36
CA ILE A 36 0.86 -5.09 -3.52
C ILE A 36 1.53 -4.77 -2.18
N GLU A 37 2.64 -4.04 -2.20
CA GLU A 37 3.36 -3.66 -0.99
C GLU A 37 2.49 -2.78 -0.07
N LEU A 38 1.81 -1.78 -0.63
CA LEU A 38 0.89 -0.93 0.14
C LEU A 38 -0.29 -1.72 0.72
N LYS A 39 -0.87 -2.67 -0.02
CA LYS A 39 -1.92 -3.56 0.49
C LYS A 39 -1.41 -4.45 1.63
N ARG A 40 -0.17 -4.95 1.53
CA ARG A 40 0.45 -5.74 2.61
C ARG A 40 0.62 -4.90 3.87
N GLN A 41 1.14 -3.69 3.73
CA GLN A 41 1.28 -2.76 4.86
C GLN A 41 -0.08 -2.41 5.48
N LEU A 42 -1.10 -2.16 4.63
CA LEU A 42 -2.46 -1.88 5.08
C LEU A 42 -2.97 -3.01 5.99
N LYS A 43 -2.86 -4.26 5.53
CA LYS A 43 -3.27 -5.43 6.32
C LYS A 43 -2.54 -5.51 7.66
N THR A 44 -1.23 -5.27 7.68
CA THR A 44 -0.45 -5.26 8.93
C THR A 44 -1.01 -4.25 9.93
N TYR A 45 -1.33 -3.03 9.50
CA TYR A 45 -1.89 -2.02 10.40
C TYR A 45 -3.34 -2.30 10.79
N GLU A 46 -4.14 -2.92 9.91
CA GLU A 46 -5.48 -3.41 10.26
C GLU A 46 -5.42 -4.49 11.34
N ASP A 47 -4.48 -5.43 11.24
CA ASP A 47 -4.24 -6.47 12.25
C ASP A 47 -3.78 -5.84 13.58
N MET A 48 -2.86 -4.88 13.56
CA MET A 48 -2.41 -4.14 14.76
C MET A 48 -3.55 -3.37 15.41
N LEU A 49 -4.42 -2.72 14.61
CA LEU A 49 -5.60 -2.01 15.10
C LEU A 49 -6.58 -2.96 15.78
N ASN A 50 -6.83 -4.12 15.18
CA ASN A 50 -7.69 -5.16 15.76
C ASN A 50 -7.11 -5.69 17.08
N THR A 51 -5.81 -5.97 17.13
CA THR A 51 -5.14 -6.39 18.37
C THR A 51 -5.27 -5.32 19.45
N ALA A 52 -5.03 -4.04 19.13
CA ALA A 52 -5.15 -2.97 20.11
C ALA A 52 -6.58 -2.88 20.68
N TYR A 53 -7.62 -2.97 19.85
CA TYR A 53 -9.01 -2.99 20.34
C TYR A 53 -9.33 -4.21 21.20
N LEU A 54 -8.81 -5.39 20.84
CA LEU A 54 -8.99 -6.60 21.64
C LEU A 54 -8.31 -6.48 23.01
N GLU A 55 -7.09 -5.96 23.07
CA GLU A 55 -6.36 -5.77 24.33
C GLU A 55 -6.97 -4.69 25.21
N ILE A 56 -7.51 -3.62 24.62
CA ILE A 56 -8.36 -2.66 25.33
C ILE A 56 -9.54 -3.41 25.96
N GLY A 57 -10.32 -4.14 25.16
CA GLY A 57 -11.49 -4.88 25.66
C GLY A 57 -11.16 -5.87 26.78
N ARG A 58 -10.05 -6.61 26.66
CA ARG A 58 -9.53 -7.52 27.70
C ARG A 58 -9.18 -6.78 28.98
N THR A 59 -8.47 -5.68 28.85
CA THR A 59 -8.06 -4.84 29.99
C THR A 59 -9.27 -4.30 30.75
N TYR A 60 -10.28 -3.83 30.03
CA TYR A 60 -11.56 -3.39 30.61
C TYR A 60 -12.30 -4.54 31.32
N ALA A 61 -12.35 -5.73 30.72
CA ALA A 61 -12.99 -6.90 31.30
C ALA A 61 -12.31 -7.34 32.60
N SER A 62 -10.99 -7.46 32.59
CA SER A 62 -10.20 -7.87 33.75
C SER A 62 -10.27 -6.85 34.90
N ALA A 63 -10.21 -5.55 34.60
CA ALA A 63 -10.36 -4.51 35.63
C ALA A 63 -11.73 -4.57 36.33
N ARG A 64 -12.80 -4.85 35.57
CA ARG A 64 -14.15 -5.04 36.10
C ARG A 64 -14.28 -6.29 36.97
N GLU A 65 -13.67 -7.40 36.56
CA GLU A 65 -13.72 -8.66 37.32
C GLU A 65 -12.93 -8.59 38.63
N GLU A 66 -11.77 -7.92 38.63
CA GLU A 66 -10.89 -7.83 39.78
C GLU A 66 -11.19 -6.64 40.70
N ASN A 67 -12.15 -5.79 40.35
CA ASN A 67 -12.52 -4.56 41.08
C ASN A 67 -11.31 -3.65 41.32
N ARG A 68 -10.41 -3.59 40.32
CA ARG A 68 -9.16 -2.81 40.34
C ARG A 68 -9.29 -1.55 39.48
N ASP A 69 -8.48 -0.55 39.81
CA ASP A 69 -8.26 0.59 38.91
C ASP A 69 -7.72 0.07 37.57
N MET A 70 -8.24 0.63 36.49
CA MET A 70 -8.00 0.16 35.13
C MET A 70 -6.50 0.27 34.78
N PRO A 71 -5.85 -0.81 34.28
CA PRO A 71 -4.45 -0.74 33.83
C PRO A 71 -4.26 0.32 32.75
N ASP A 72 -3.05 0.88 32.59
CA ASP A 72 -2.73 1.92 31.60
C ASP A 72 -3.11 1.50 30.16
N VAL A 73 -4.32 1.91 29.75
CA VAL A 73 -4.86 1.70 28.40
C VAL A 73 -4.24 2.69 27.39
N GLU A 74 -3.51 3.70 27.87
CA GLU A 74 -2.95 4.78 27.05
C GLU A 74 -2.08 4.26 25.91
N ASN A 75 -1.21 3.28 26.16
CA ASN A 75 -0.37 2.68 25.13
C ASN A 75 -1.19 2.05 23.99
N TRP A 76 -2.29 1.37 24.33
CA TRP A 76 -3.17 0.78 23.33
C TRP A 76 -3.99 1.84 22.56
N LEU A 77 -4.40 2.91 23.24
CA LEU A 77 -5.08 4.04 22.59
C LEU A 77 -4.15 4.79 21.62
N GLU A 78 -2.88 4.95 21.97
CA GLU A 78 -1.87 5.51 21.07
C GLU A 78 -1.63 4.60 19.85
N GLN A 79 -1.59 3.28 20.06
CA GLN A 79 -1.51 2.30 18.99
C GLN A 79 -2.72 2.38 18.05
N VAL A 80 -3.94 2.55 18.58
CA VAL A 80 -5.16 2.76 17.78
C VAL A 80 -5.04 4.01 16.92
N ARG A 81 -4.66 5.15 17.51
CA ARG A 81 -4.52 6.44 16.79
C ARG A 81 -3.49 6.33 15.67
N THR A 82 -2.32 5.75 15.96
CA THR A 82 -1.23 5.58 15.00
C THR A 82 -1.64 4.65 13.85
N SER A 83 -2.31 3.55 14.17
CA SER A 83 -2.76 2.59 13.15
C SER A 83 -3.84 3.20 12.26
N GLN A 84 -4.81 3.94 12.81
CA GLN A 84 -5.84 4.63 12.03
C GLN A 84 -5.27 5.70 11.09
N ALA A 85 -4.35 6.53 11.58
CA ALA A 85 -3.69 7.54 10.76
C ALA A 85 -2.90 6.89 9.60
N THR A 86 -2.18 5.81 9.90
CA THR A 86 -1.38 5.09 8.90
C THR A 86 -2.26 4.37 7.87
N ILE A 87 -3.34 3.71 8.30
CA ILE A 87 -4.33 3.10 7.40
C ILE A 87 -4.91 4.14 6.44
N SER A 88 -5.31 5.31 6.95
CA SER A 88 -5.89 6.38 6.14
C SER A 88 -4.90 6.87 5.07
N GLU A 89 -3.63 7.03 5.45
CA GLU A 89 -2.57 7.43 4.53
C GLU A 89 -2.28 6.36 3.46
N LEU A 90 -2.20 5.09 3.84
CA LEU A 90 -2.00 3.98 2.92
C LEU A 90 -3.16 3.83 1.92
N GLN A 91 -4.40 4.03 2.38
CA GLN A 91 -5.59 4.06 1.53
C GLN A 91 -5.54 5.21 0.54
N ARG A 92 -5.10 6.41 0.97
CA ARG A 92 -4.89 7.56 0.09
C ARG A 92 -3.84 7.27 -0.99
N GLN A 93 -2.71 6.68 -0.62
CA GLN A 93 -1.66 6.29 -1.59
C GLN A 93 -2.16 5.24 -2.60
N LEU A 94 -2.94 4.26 -2.14
CA LEU A 94 -3.58 3.28 -3.02
C LEU A 94 -4.59 3.92 -3.97
N ALA A 95 -5.37 4.89 -3.51
CA ALA A 95 -6.32 5.61 -4.35
C ALA A 95 -5.61 6.41 -5.46
N VAL A 96 -4.50 7.07 -5.13
CA VAL A 96 -3.66 7.76 -6.14
C VAL A 96 -3.16 6.78 -7.20
N LEU A 97 -2.69 5.60 -6.80
CA LEU A 97 -2.20 4.59 -7.74
C LEU A 97 -3.31 3.96 -8.61
N LYS A 98 -4.56 3.97 -8.17
CA LYS A 98 -5.71 3.50 -8.97
C LYS A 98 -6.22 4.56 -9.95
N ASN A 99 -6.05 5.84 -9.63
CA ASN A 99 -6.49 6.96 -10.47
C ASN A 99 -5.49 7.32 -11.58
N ILE A 100 -4.39 6.58 -11.73
CA ILE A 100 -3.38 6.74 -12.79
C ILE A 100 -3.66 5.81 -14.00
N GLU A 101 -4.70 4.97 -13.92
CA GLU A 101 -5.23 4.19 -15.07
C GLU A 101 -6.03 5.06 -16.05
#